data_AF-A0A3C0KUB2-F1
#
_entry.id   AF-A0A3C0KUB2-F1
#
_cell.length_a   1.000
_cell.length_b   1.000
_cell.length_c   1.000
_cell.angle_alpha   90.00
_cell.angle_beta   90.00
_cell.angle_gamma   90.00
#
_symmetry.space_group_name_H-M   'P 1'
#
loop_
_entity.id
_entity.type
_entity.pdbx_description
1 polymer ?
#
loop_
_entity_poly.entity_id
_entity_poly.type
_entity_poly.pdbx_seq_one_letter_code
_entity_poly.pdbx_strand_id
1 'polypeptide(L)' 'MGSAIKETYSEQYVTYALEMDGKFYLVEHVPARVCLETGEQYFAPETVEKIQKIINFISLGILIYILISWR' A
#
# COMPACT_ATOMS: atom_id res chain seq x y z
N MET A 1 3.12 40.28 -3.68
CA MET A 1 2.75 39.46 -2.51
C MET A 1 2.92 37.99 -2.88
N GLY A 2 3.90 37.30 -2.31
CA GLY A 2 4.04 35.85 -2.50
C GLY A 2 2.96 35.14 -1.69
N SER A 3 1.93 34.63 -2.35
CA SER A 3 0.95 33.76 -1.71
C SER A 3 1.65 32.45 -1.38
N ALA A 4 2.05 32.28 -0.13
CA ALA A 4 2.54 31.00 0.38
C ALA A 4 1.39 30.00 0.26
N ILE A 5 1.39 29.20 -0.81
CA ILE A 5 0.56 28.00 -0.90
C ILE A 5 1.01 27.09 0.23
N LYS A 6 0.24 27.09 1.31
CA LYS A 6 0.46 26.17 2.43
C LYS A 6 -0.11 24.85 1.95
N GLU A 7 0.70 24.08 1.21
CA GLU A 7 0.36 22.74 0.77
C GLU A 7 -0.19 21.98 1.99
N THR A 8 -1.51 21.80 2.03
CA THR A 8 -2.18 21.26 3.21
C THR A 8 -2.18 19.75 3.06
N TYR A 9 -1.11 19.14 3.59
CA TYR A 9 -1.01 17.70 3.71
C TYR A 9 -1.78 17.24 4.95
N SER A 10 -2.71 16.31 4.76
CA SER A 10 -3.43 15.65 5.86
C SER A 10 -3.00 14.19 5.95
N GLU A 11 -2.60 13.76 7.14
CA GLU A 11 -2.33 12.34 7.41
C GLU A 11 -3.67 11.61 7.54
N GLN A 12 -3.91 10.67 6.64
CA GLN A 12 -5.15 9.90 6.58
C GLN A 12 -4.84 8.42 6.43
N TYR A 13 -5.72 7.58 6.96
CA TYR A 13 -5.69 6.16 6.73
C TYR A 13 -6.47 5.85 5.46
N VAL A 14 -5.79 5.32 4.46
CA VAL A 14 -6.40 5.01 3.17
C VAL A 14 -6.31 3.51 2.90
N THR A 15 -7.18 3.04 2.01
CA THR A 15 -7.13 1.67 1.52
C THR A 15 -6.17 1.62 0.34
N TYR A 16 -5.08 0.89 0.50
CA TYR A 16 -4.09 0.67 -0.54
C TYR A 16 -4.44 -0.59 -1.34
N ALA A 17 -4.81 -0.41 -2.60
CA ALA A 17 -5.07 -1.51 -3.52
C ALA A 17 -3.84 -1.77 -4.38
N LEU A 18 -3.36 -3.01 -4.39
CA LEU A 18 -2.20 -3.45 -5.15
C LEU A 18 -2.55 -4.70 -5.94
N GLU A 19 -2.16 -4.75 -7.21
CA GLU A 19 -2.18 -5.98 -8.00
C GLU A 19 -0.77 -6.58 -8.05
N MET A 20 -0.65 -7.86 -7.67
CA MET A 20 0.60 -8.62 -7.78
C MET A 20 0.29 -10.04 -8.25
N ASP A 21 0.98 -10.50 -9.30
CA ASP A 21 0.85 -11.87 -9.83
C ASP A 21 -0.60 -12.20 -10.25
N GLY A 22 -1.33 -11.22 -10.78
CA GLY A 22 -2.75 -11.35 -11.13
C GLY A 22 -3.70 -11.47 -9.93
N LYS A 23 -3.21 -11.26 -8.70
CA LYS A 23 -4.01 -11.22 -7.47
C LYS A 23 -4.14 -9.80 -6.96
N PHE A 24 -5.35 -9.42 -6.58
CA PHE A 24 -5.62 -8.14 -5.94
C PHE A 24 -5.49 -8.26 -4.42
N TYR A 25 -4.67 -7.40 -3.84
CA TYR A 25 -4.49 -7.24 -2.41
C TYR A 25 -5.05 -5.88 -2.00
N LEU A 26 -6.02 -5.90 -1.08
CA LEU A 26 -6.53 -4.71 -0.42
C LEU A 26 -5.90 -4.65 0.97
N VAL A 27 -5.14 -3.59 1.23
CA VAL A 27 -4.56 -3.30 2.54
C VAL A 27 -5.27 -2.08 3.11
N GLU A 28 -6.04 -2.31 4.16
CA GLU A 28 -6.78 -1.25 4.86
C GLU A 28 -5.88 -0.60 5.92
N HIS A 29 -6.27 0.61 6.36
CA HIS A 29 -5.58 1.35 7.42
C HIS A 29 -4.10 1.68 7.13
N VAL A 30 -3.77 1.94 5.85
CA VAL A 30 -2.41 2.35 5.49
C VAL A 30 -2.25 3.86 5.73
N PRO A 31 -1.29 4.31 6.57
CA PRO A 31 -1.06 5.72 6.77
C PRO A 31 -0.48 6.34 5.50
N ALA A 32 -1.19 7.33 4.95
CA ALA A 32 -0.79 8.08 3.78
C ALA A 32 -0.93 9.58 4.04
N ARG A 33 -0.04 10.37 3.44
CA ARG A 33 -0.16 11.82 3.39
C ARG A 33 -0.96 12.19 2.16
N VAL A 34 -2.15 12.71 2.35
CA VAL A 34 -3.02 13.13 1.25
C VAL A 34 -2.90 14.64 1.07
N CYS A 35 -2.55 15.09 -0.12
CA CYS A 35 -2.63 16.49 -0.49
C CYS A 35 -4.10 16.85 -0.73
N LEU A 36 -4.64 17.80 0.05
CA LEU A 36 -6.05 18.19 -0.09
C LEU A 36 -6.34 18.95 -1.40
N GLU A 37 -5.33 19.54 -2.04
CA GLU A 37 -5.51 20.33 -3.26
C GLU A 37 -5.50 19.47 -4.53
N THR A 38 -4.61 18.48 -4.59
CA THR A 38 -4.45 17.60 -5.76
C THR A 38 -5.09 16.23 -5.59
N GLY A 39 -5.40 15.84 -4.34
CA GLY A 39 -5.85 14.48 -4.00
C GLY A 39 -4.73 13.44 -4.06
N GLU A 40 -3.47 13.86 -4.25
CA GLU A 40 -2.33 12.95 -4.33
C GLU A 40 -2.06 12.28 -2.99
N GLN A 41 -1.86 10.96 -3.02
CA GLN A 41 -1.58 10.14 -1.85
C GLN A 41 -0.09 9.77 -1.84
N TYR A 42 0.61 10.24 -0.83
CA TYR A 42 2.02 9.96 -0.62
C TYR A 42 2.17 8.90 0.47
N PHE A 43 2.78 7.77 0.10
CA PHE A 43 3.09 6.68 1.00
C PHE A 43 4.58 6.70 1.35
N ALA A 44 4.90 6.43 2.62
CA ALA A 44 6.29 6.29 3.02
C ALA A 44 6.89 5.01 2.40
N PRO A 45 8.13 5.05 1.88
CA PRO A 45 8.75 3.88 1.24
C PRO A 45 8.84 2.68 2.18
N GLU A 46 9.12 2.93 3.47
CA GLU A 46 9.12 1.88 4.50
C GLU A 46 7.78 1.15 4.65
N THR A 47 6.66 1.83 4.41
CA THR A 47 5.31 1.26 4.55
C THR A 47 5.02 0.37 3.34
N VAL A 48 5.36 0.85 2.15
CA VAL A 48 5.23 0.08 0.90
C VAL A 48 6.09 -1.17 0.94
N GLU A 49 7.35 -1.07 1.41
CA GLU A 49 8.24 -2.23 1.54
C GLU A 49 7.70 -3.28 2.52
N LYS A 50 7.13 -2.86 3.66
CA LYS A 50 6.50 -3.77 4.63
C LYS A 50 5.30 -4.49 3.99
N ILE A 51 4.43 -3.75 3.30
CA ILE A 51 3.27 -4.31 2.59
C ILE A 51 3.71 -5.33 1.53
N GLN A 52 4.68 -4.98 0.69
CA GLN A 52 5.21 -5.88 -0.33
C GLN A 52 5.84 -7.14 0.25
N LYS A 53 6.59 -7.02 1.37
CA LYS A 53 7.16 -8.19 2.08
C LYS A 53 6.07 -9.12 2.60
N ILE A 54 5.01 -8.57 3.19
CA ILE A 54 3.87 -9.35 3.70
C ILE A 54 3.18 -10.09 2.54
N ILE A 55 2.88 -9.39 1.44
CA ILE A 55 2.23 -9.97 0.26
C ILE A 55 3.09 -11.08 -0.35
N ASN A 56 4.40 -10.85 -0.48
CA ASN A 56 5.35 -11.85 -0.96
C ASN A 56 5.36 -13.11 -0.08
N PHE A 57 5.35 -12.93 1.25
CA PHE A 57 5.33 -14.05 2.19
C PHE A 57 4.04 -14.87 2.09
N ILE A 58 2.89 -14.20 1.95
CA ILE A 58 1.58 -14.85 1.76
C ILE A 58 1.58 -15.65 0.45
N SER A 59 2.07 -15.06 -0.65
CA SER A 59 2.12 -15.74 -1.95
C SER A 59 2.98 -17.00 -1.90
N LEU A 60 4.17 -16.91 -1.28
CA LEU A 60 5.06 -18.05 -1.12
C LEU A 60 4.45 -19.16 -0.24
N GLY A 61 3.82 -18.79 0.88
CA GLY A 61 3.17 -19.75 1.78
C GLY A 61 2.01 -20.49 1.11
N ILE A 62 1.18 -19.79 0.34
CA ILE A 62 0.09 -20.40 -0.44
C ILE A 62 0.65 -21.36 -1.49
N LEU A 63 1.71 -20.96 -2.20
CA LEU A 63 2.35 -21.82 -3.21
C LEU A 63 2.90 -23.10 -2.59
N ILE A 64 3.60 -22.99 -1.46
CA ILE A 64 4.13 -24.15 -0.72
C ILE A 64 2.99 -25.06 -0.23
N TYR A 65 1.92 -24.50 0.33
CA TYR A 65 0.75 -25.26 0.77
C TYR A 65 0.12 -26.06 -0.37
N ILE A 66 -0.07 -25.43 -1.54
CA ILE A 66 -0.61 -26.09 -2.73
C ILE A 66 0.33 -27.22 -3.16
N LEU A 67 1.64 -26.97 -3.24
CA LEU A 67 2.62 -27.99 -3.65
C LEU A 67 2.66 -29.20 -2.70
N ILE A 68 2.47 -28.99 -1.39
CA ILE A 68 2.41 -30.08 -0.40
C ILE A 68 1.06 -30.81 -0.46
N SER A 69 -0.05 -30.10 -0.67
CA SER A 69 -1.39 -30.69 -0.71
C SER A 69 -1.66 -31.54 -1.96
N TRP A 70 -0.87 -31.35 -3.04
CA TRP A 70 -0.96 -32.13 -4.29
C TRP A 70 0.05 -33.29 -4.35
N ARG A 71 0.75 -33.59 -3.25
CA ARG A 71 1.63 -34.76 -3.07
C ARG A 71 0.91 -35.84 -2.27
#